data_AF-A0A3G9IWU1-F1
#
_entry.id   AF-A0A3G9IWU1-F1
#
_cell.length_a   1.000
_cell.length_b   1.000
_cell.length_c   1.000
_cell.angle_alpha   90.00
_cell.angle_beta   90.00
_cell.angle_gamma   90.00
#
_symmetry.space_group_name_H-M   'P 1'
#
loop_
_entity.id
_entity.type
_entity.pdbx_description
1 polymer ?
#
loop_
_entity_poly.entity_id
_entity_poly.type
_entity_poly.pdbx_seq_one_letter_code
_entity_poly.pdbx_strand_id
1 'polypeptide(L)'
;MSAKLKFKNIKAARTGRARISNTCCNQKDQAVEAMQEAGADLCDLFCQLKNANVAAKLVRAIRCRNRRGVEALIGTNCNVVTFFHQGNNSCVRISCVFGECCNVRITFDICVSGGHCNNLSNINNNHNHC
;
A
#
# COMPACT_ATOMS: atom_id res chain seq x y z
N MET A 1 -58.70 46.88 -12.99
CA MET A 1 -57.50 47.15 -13.81
C MET A 1 -56.29 46.59 -13.06
N SER A 2 -55.70 45.51 -13.57
CA SER A 2 -54.52 44.85 -12.97
C SER A 2 -53.23 45.41 -13.53
N ALA A 3 -52.27 45.77 -12.66
CA ALA A 3 -50.91 46.13 -13.06
C ALA A 3 -49.89 45.24 -12.34
N LYS A 4 -48.97 44.70 -13.15
CA LYS A 4 -48.03 43.60 -12.90
C LYS A 4 -46.82 44.03 -12.05
N LEU A 5 -46.45 43.20 -11.07
CA LEU A 5 -45.18 43.28 -10.33
C LEU A 5 -44.00 42.79 -11.20
N LYS A 6 -42.93 43.60 -11.30
CA LYS A 6 -41.68 43.26 -11.98
C LYS A 6 -40.59 42.92 -10.94
N PHE A 7 -40.11 41.68 -10.93
CA PHE A 7 -38.93 41.26 -10.17
C PHE A 7 -37.65 41.66 -10.92
N LYS A 8 -36.67 42.24 -10.22
CA LYS A 8 -35.34 42.59 -10.76
C LYS A 8 -34.30 41.55 -10.34
N ASN A 9 -33.61 41.01 -11.34
CA ASN A 9 -32.51 40.03 -11.26
C ASN A 9 -31.28 40.59 -10.52
N ILE A 10 -30.74 39.82 -9.57
CA ILE A 10 -29.45 40.08 -8.92
C ILE A 10 -28.35 39.40 -9.76
N LYS A 11 -27.51 40.19 -10.44
CA LYS A 11 -26.28 39.71 -11.09
C LYS A 11 -25.20 39.50 -10.04
N ALA A 12 -24.76 38.25 -9.85
CA ALA A 12 -23.59 37.92 -9.05
C ALA A 12 -22.31 38.24 -9.84
N ALA A 13 -21.54 39.22 -9.37
CA ALA A 13 -20.18 39.49 -9.85
C ALA A 13 -19.21 38.52 -9.18
N ARG A 14 -18.58 37.62 -9.96
CA ARG A 14 -17.44 36.82 -9.51
C ARG A 14 -16.16 37.56 -9.85
N THR A 15 -15.60 38.25 -8.86
CA THR A 15 -14.24 38.78 -8.86
C THR A 15 -13.22 37.64 -8.80
N GLY A 16 -12.21 37.75 -9.64
CA GLY A 16 -11.27 36.67 -9.92
C GLY A 16 -10.26 36.35 -8.82
N ARG A 17 -9.66 35.17 -8.99
CA ARG A 17 -8.30 34.85 -8.57
C ARG A 17 -7.76 33.81 -9.55
N ALA A 18 -7.07 34.27 -10.59
CA ALA A 18 -6.18 33.42 -11.36
C ALA A 18 -5.01 33.08 -10.42
N ARG A 19 -4.91 31.82 -9.99
CA ARG A 19 -3.70 31.31 -9.34
C ARG A 19 -2.67 31.01 -10.43
N ILE A 20 -1.65 31.85 -10.48
CA ILE A 20 -0.39 31.54 -11.15
C ILE A 20 0.32 30.51 -10.27
N SER A 21 0.50 29.30 -10.77
CA SER A 21 1.75 28.56 -10.64
C SER A 21 1.63 27.31 -11.50
N ASN A 22 2.34 27.29 -12.61
CA ASN A 22 2.79 26.02 -13.14
C ASN A 22 4.09 26.28 -13.90
N THR A 23 5.18 26.29 -13.13
CA THR A 23 6.53 26.12 -13.63
C THR A 23 6.60 24.71 -14.20
N CYS A 24 6.08 24.55 -15.41
CA CYS A 24 5.99 23.28 -16.10
C CYS A 24 7.37 22.90 -16.65
N CYS A 25 7.71 21.61 -16.49
CA CYS A 25 8.65 20.89 -17.36
C CYS A 25 10.16 21.04 -17.10
N ASN A 26 10.61 20.86 -15.85
CA ASN A 26 11.80 20.02 -15.61
C ASN A 26 11.36 18.75 -14.87
N GLN A 27 10.23 18.19 -15.34
CA GLN A 27 9.49 17.09 -14.75
C GLN A 27 10.21 15.78 -15.06
N LYS A 28 11.04 15.31 -14.13
CA LYS A 28 11.13 13.85 -13.95
C LYS A 28 9.70 13.37 -13.70
N ASP A 29 9.31 12.32 -14.41
CA ASP A 29 7.99 11.73 -14.23
C ASP A 29 7.86 11.28 -12.76
N GLN A 30 6.91 11.87 -12.03
CA GLN A 30 6.69 11.55 -10.62
C GLN A 30 6.40 10.07 -10.41
N ALA A 31 5.86 9.37 -11.43
CA ALA A 31 5.68 7.93 -11.38
C ALA A 31 7.01 7.18 -11.42
N VAL A 32 8.03 7.70 -12.11
CA VAL A 32 9.38 7.09 -12.13
C VAL A 32 10.03 7.20 -10.76
N GLU A 33 9.96 8.36 -10.11
CA GLU A 33 10.48 8.54 -8.75
C GLU A 33 9.74 7.66 -7.75
N ALA A 34 8.41 7.64 -7.81
CA ALA A 34 7.58 6.76 -6.97
C ALA A 34 7.84 5.27 -7.20
N MET A 35 8.18 4.86 -8.42
CA MET A 35 8.55 3.48 -8.73
C MET A 35 9.93 3.11 -8.14
N GLN A 36 10.88 4.06 -8.15
CA GLN A 36 12.18 3.86 -7.52
C GLN A 36 12.06 3.74 -6.00
N GLU A 37 11.25 4.61 -5.38
CA GLU A 37 10.88 4.54 -3.96
C GLU A 37 10.22 3.18 -3.63
N ALA A 38 9.22 2.76 -4.42
CA ALA A 38 8.59 1.46 -4.25
C ALA A 38 9.58 0.30 -4.32
N GLY A 39 10.55 0.37 -5.24
CA GLY A 39 11.62 -0.61 -5.35
C GLY A 39 12.50 -0.67 -4.11
N ALA A 40 12.88 0.47 -3.54
CA ALA A 40 13.66 0.57 -2.32
C ALA A 40 12.90 0.01 -1.10
N ASP A 41 11.65 0.43 -0.91
CA ASP A 41 10.80 -0.03 0.20
C ASP A 41 10.56 -1.54 0.16
N LEU A 42 10.28 -2.08 -1.03
CA LEU A 42 10.14 -3.54 -1.19
C LEU A 42 11.46 -4.26 -0.94
N CYS A 43 12.59 -3.71 -1.36
CA CYS A 43 13.91 -4.28 -1.08
C CYS A 43 14.15 -4.38 0.43
N ASP A 44 13.86 -3.32 1.17
CA ASP A 44 14.00 -3.28 2.63
C ASP A 44 13.07 -4.28 3.31
N LEU A 45 11.82 -4.38 2.87
CA LEU A 45 10.87 -5.40 3.34
C LEU A 45 11.44 -6.81 3.16
N PHE A 46 11.91 -7.16 1.95
CA PHE A 46 12.47 -8.49 1.69
C PHE A 46 13.80 -8.73 2.43
N CYS A 47 14.60 -7.68 2.66
CA CYS A 47 15.77 -7.72 3.52
C CYS A 47 15.40 -8.10 4.96
N GLN A 48 14.34 -7.55 5.54
CA GLN A 48 13.86 -7.93 6.88
C GLN A 48 13.42 -9.39 6.92
N LEU A 49 12.79 -9.89 5.86
CA LEU A 49 12.37 -11.29 5.75
C LEU A 49 13.53 -12.28 5.63
N LYS A 50 14.77 -11.83 5.41
CA LYS A 50 15.96 -12.69 5.58
C LYS A 50 16.17 -13.13 7.03
N ASN A 51 15.65 -12.36 8.00
CA ASN A 51 15.69 -12.77 9.40
C ASN A 51 14.67 -13.88 9.65
N ALA A 52 15.15 -15.06 10.04
CA ALA A 52 14.32 -16.24 10.24
C ALA A 52 13.17 -16.02 11.24
N ASN A 53 13.37 -15.21 12.28
CA ASN A 53 12.33 -14.89 13.27
C ASN A 53 11.24 -13.99 12.69
N VAL A 54 11.59 -13.06 11.80
CA VAL A 54 10.63 -12.20 11.12
C VAL A 54 9.83 -13.02 10.10
N ALA A 55 10.52 -13.82 9.27
CA ALA A 55 9.87 -14.74 8.34
C ALA A 55 8.91 -15.72 9.03
N ALA A 56 9.35 -16.30 10.15
CA ALA A 56 8.51 -17.17 10.99
C ALA A 56 7.21 -16.50 11.43
N LYS A 57 7.29 -15.25 11.92
CA LYS A 57 6.11 -14.47 12.33
C LYS A 57 5.19 -14.22 11.14
N LEU A 58 5.72 -13.87 9.96
CA LEU A 58 4.92 -13.65 8.76
C LEU A 58 4.22 -14.93 8.30
N VAL A 59 4.95 -16.06 8.20
CA VAL A 59 4.39 -17.37 7.84
C VAL A 59 3.25 -17.75 8.79
N ARG A 60 3.45 -17.56 10.11
CA ARG A 60 2.40 -17.80 11.10
C ARG A 60 1.20 -16.90 10.86
N ALA A 61 1.42 -15.60 10.67
CA ALA A 61 0.34 -14.66 10.44
C ALA A 61 -0.49 -15.02 9.20
N ILE A 62 0.15 -15.46 8.11
CA ILE A 62 -0.53 -15.93 6.90
C ILE A 62 -1.36 -17.20 7.17
N ARG A 63 -0.75 -18.22 7.78
CA ARG A 63 -1.46 -19.49 8.11
C ARG A 63 -2.65 -19.26 9.04
N CYS A 64 -2.52 -18.33 9.99
CA CYS A 64 -3.58 -17.97 10.93
C CYS A 64 -4.59 -16.94 10.38
N ARG A 65 -4.41 -16.46 9.14
CA ARG A 65 -5.19 -15.34 8.58
C ARG A 65 -5.23 -14.11 9.49
N ASN A 66 -4.12 -13.86 10.19
CA ASN A 66 -3.97 -12.74 11.11
C ASN A 66 -3.57 -11.47 10.35
N ARG A 67 -4.57 -10.70 9.89
CA ARG A 67 -4.38 -9.42 9.18
C ARG A 67 -3.41 -8.50 9.92
N ARG A 68 -3.65 -8.25 11.21
CA ARG A 68 -2.83 -7.33 12.02
C ARG A 68 -1.37 -7.78 12.10
N GLY A 69 -1.15 -9.10 12.22
CA GLY A 69 0.19 -9.68 12.25
C GLY A 69 0.93 -9.52 10.92
N VAL A 70 0.23 -9.63 9.79
CA VAL A 70 0.82 -9.38 8.47
C VAL A 70 1.12 -7.89 8.29
N GLU A 71 0.14 -7.01 8.53
CA GLU A 71 0.27 -5.55 8.37
C GLU A 71 1.37 -4.96 9.25
N ALA A 72 1.53 -5.46 10.48
CA ALA A 72 2.63 -5.05 11.36
C ALA A 72 4.03 -5.40 10.85
N LEU A 73 4.16 -6.34 9.90
CA LEU A 73 5.44 -6.80 9.35
C LEU A 73 5.74 -6.23 7.96
N ILE A 74 4.72 -5.84 7.19
CA ILE A 74 4.88 -5.40 5.79
C ILE A 74 4.98 -3.87 5.64
N GLY A 75 4.77 -3.10 6.70
CA GLY A 75 4.90 -1.65 6.72
C GLY A 75 3.58 -0.88 6.53
N THR A 76 3.61 0.41 6.82
CA THR A 76 2.42 1.29 6.88
C THR A 76 1.80 1.59 5.52
N ASN A 77 2.59 1.47 4.45
CA ASN A 77 2.17 1.77 3.08
C ASN A 77 1.46 0.59 2.43
N CYS A 78 1.35 -0.54 3.14
CA CYS A 78 0.80 -1.79 2.64
C CYS A 78 -0.39 -2.26 3.49
N ASN A 79 -1.38 -2.85 2.84
CA ASN A 79 -2.57 -3.38 3.49
C ASN A 79 -2.91 -4.79 2.98
N VAL A 80 -3.49 -5.61 3.85
CA VAL A 80 -3.97 -6.94 3.46
C VAL A 80 -5.34 -6.81 2.80
N VAL A 81 -5.40 -7.13 1.51
CA VAL A 81 -6.64 -7.15 0.75
C VAL A 81 -7.48 -8.36 1.15
N THR A 82 -6.93 -9.57 1.02
CA THR A 82 -7.66 -10.80 1.34
C THR A 82 -6.71 -11.95 1.66
N PHE A 83 -7.22 -12.93 2.42
CA PHE A 83 -6.61 -14.24 2.61
C PHE A 83 -7.33 -15.26 1.74
N PHE A 84 -6.59 -16.14 1.09
CA PHE A 84 -7.16 -17.18 0.23
C PHE A 84 -6.29 -18.44 0.25
N HIS A 85 -6.80 -19.52 -0.33
CA HIS A 85 -6.06 -20.77 -0.53
C HIS A 85 -5.79 -20.99 -2.00
N GLN A 86 -4.61 -21.51 -2.31
CA GLN A 86 -4.23 -21.97 -3.64
C GLN A 86 -3.67 -23.38 -3.50
N GLY A 87 -4.51 -24.39 -3.74
CA GLY A 87 -4.19 -25.79 -3.44
C GLY A 87 -3.87 -25.97 -1.95
N ASN A 88 -2.69 -26.53 -1.66
CA ASN A 88 -2.21 -26.76 -0.29
C ASN A 88 -1.55 -25.53 0.35
N ASN A 89 -1.57 -24.36 -0.31
CA ASN A 89 -0.95 -23.15 0.20
C ASN A 89 -1.97 -22.24 0.89
N SER A 90 -1.50 -21.55 1.94
CA SER A 90 -2.19 -20.41 2.53
C SER A 90 -1.58 -19.14 1.94
N CYS A 91 -2.40 -18.29 1.34
CA CYS A 91 -1.95 -17.10 0.63
C CYS A 91 -2.57 -15.83 1.22
N VAL A 92 -1.84 -14.72 1.07
CA VAL A 92 -2.33 -13.38 1.37
C VAL A 92 -2.07 -12.48 0.17
N ARG A 93 -3.08 -11.69 -0.22
CA ARG A 93 -2.93 -10.62 -1.20
C ARG A 93 -2.65 -9.30 -0.49
N ILE A 94 -1.55 -8.67 -0.83
CA ILE A 94 -1.09 -7.41 -0.27
C ILE A 94 -1.18 -6.33 -1.34
N SER A 95 -1.70 -5.16 -1.00
CA SER A 95 -1.65 -3.97 -1.84
C SER A 95 -0.82 -2.91 -1.13
N CYS A 96 0.15 -2.33 -1.81
CA CYS A 96 0.98 -1.24 -1.32
C CYS A 96 0.83 -0.03 -2.24
N VAL A 97 0.96 1.16 -1.66
CA VAL A 97 0.85 2.43 -2.37
C VAL A 97 2.10 3.27 -2.09
N PHE A 98 2.69 3.83 -3.13
CA PHE A 98 3.95 4.58 -3.08
C PHE A 98 3.85 5.92 -3.82
N GLY A 99 4.74 6.84 -3.46
CA GLY A 99 4.85 8.18 -4.02
C GLY A 99 3.82 9.19 -3.49
N GLU A 100 4.13 10.48 -3.68
CA GLU A 100 3.18 11.56 -3.44
C GLU A 100 1.89 11.34 -4.25
N CYS A 101 0.73 11.57 -3.63
CA CYS A 101 -0.59 11.37 -4.25
C CYS A 101 -0.90 9.94 -4.75
N CYS A 102 -0.23 8.91 -4.23
CA CYS A 102 -0.53 7.50 -4.55
C CYS A 102 -0.27 7.11 -6.00
N ASN A 103 0.76 7.67 -6.63
CA ASN A 103 1.07 7.50 -8.06
C ASN A 103 1.35 6.04 -8.46
N VAL A 104 1.86 5.21 -7.54
CA VAL A 104 2.17 3.80 -7.82
C VAL A 104 1.43 2.90 -6.83
N ARG A 105 0.74 1.89 -7.37
CA ARG A 105 0.13 0.81 -6.59
C ARG A 105 0.70 -0.52 -7.04
N ILE A 106 1.24 -1.28 -6.09
CA ILE A 106 1.75 -2.63 -6.33
C ILE A 106 0.86 -3.61 -5.57
N THR A 107 0.46 -4.69 -6.22
CA THR A 107 -0.29 -5.77 -5.58
C THR A 107 0.43 -7.07 -5.85
N PHE A 108 0.68 -7.84 -4.79
CA PHE A 108 1.37 -9.13 -4.89
C PHE A 108 0.79 -10.12 -3.89
N ASP A 109 0.98 -11.40 -4.20
CA ASP A 109 0.51 -12.50 -3.36
C ASP A 109 1.72 -13.18 -2.71
N ILE A 110 1.64 -13.43 -1.40
CA ILE A 110 2.58 -14.31 -0.69
C ILE A 110 1.84 -15.60 -0.36
N CYS A 111 2.33 -16.72 -0.90
CA CYS A 111 1.81 -18.05 -0.62
C CYS A 111 2.84 -18.86 0.17
N VAL A 112 2.39 -19.46 1.26
CA VAL A 112 3.19 -20.37 2.08
C VAL A 112 2.54 -21.74 2.11
N SER A 113 3.36 -22.79 2.11
CA SER A 113 2.86 -24.15 2.24
C SER A 113 2.04 -24.32 3.52
N GLY A 114 0.98 -25.11 3.41
CA GLY A 114 0.09 -25.45 4.52
C GLY A 114 0.84 -26.02 5.71
N GLY A 115 0.28 -25.79 6.90
CA GLY A 115 0.84 -26.24 8.17
C GLY A 115 0.06 -25.65 9.34
N HIS A 116 0.18 -26.26 10.52
CA HIS A 116 -0.54 -25.80 11.71
C HIS A 116 -0.04 -24.40 12.15
N CYS A 117 -0.98 -23.59 12.64
CA CYS A 117 -0.77 -22.25 13.19
C CYS A 117 0.15 -22.18 14.44
N ASN A 118 0.44 -23.33 15.04
CA ASN A 118 1.07 -23.43 16.37
C ASN A 118 2.54 -23.91 16.35
N ASN A 119 3.09 -24.32 15.20
CA ASN A 119 4.38 -25.05 15.13
C ASN A 119 5.64 -24.19 14.87
N LEU A 120 5.67 -22.92 15.28
CA LEU A 120 6.83 -22.02 15.02
C LEU A 120 7.67 -21.71 16.26
N SER A 121 7.70 -22.62 17.24
CA SER A 121 8.39 -22.43 18.52
C SER A 121 9.90 -22.69 18.52
N ASN A 122 10.56 -23.08 17.42
CA ASN A 122 12.00 -23.34 17.42
C ASN A 122 12.64 -23.08 16.05
N ILE A 123 13.02 -21.84 15.75
CA ILE A 123 14.00 -21.58 14.68
C ILE A 123 15.23 -20.94 15.31
N ASN A 124 16.19 -21.78 15.70
CA ASN A 124 17.51 -21.35 16.13
C ASN A 124 18.28 -20.78 14.94
N ASN A 125 18.86 -19.60 15.16
CA ASN A 125 19.70 -18.88 14.22
C ASN A 125 20.92 -19.72 13.83
N ASN A 126 20.99 -20.18 12.59
CA ASN A 126 22.28 -20.41 11.95
C ASN A 126 22.48 -19.33 10.90
N HIS A 127 23.42 -18.44 11.21
CA HIS A 127 24.08 -17.58 10.25
C HIS A 127 24.49 -18.42 9.04
N ASN A 128 24.06 -18.02 7.85
CA ASN A 128 24.89 -18.15 6.68
C ASN A 128 24.84 -16.84 5.93
N HIS A 129 26.04 -16.29 5.81
CA HIS A 129 26.44 -15.18 4.98
C HIS A 129 25.78 -15.27 3.60
N CYS A 130 25.31 -14.12 3.10
CA CYS A 130 25.30 -13.88 1.66
C CYS A 130 26.74 -13.82 1.16
#